data_AF-A0A248U8S8-F1
#
_entry.id   AF-A0A248U8S8-F1
#
_cell.length_a   1.000
_cell.length_b   1.000
_cell.length_c   1.000
_cell.angle_alpha   90.00
_cell.angle_beta   90.00
_cell.angle_gamma   90.00
#
_symmetry.space_group_name_H-M   'P 1'
#
loop_
_entity.id
_entity.type
_entity.pdbx_description
1 polymer ?
#
loop_
_entity_poly.entity_id
_entity_poly.type
_entity_poly.pdbx_seq_one_letter_code
_entity_poly.pdbx_strand_id
1 'polypeptide(L)'
;MAKIKKCSGENTSGKHEAWQLNFTDRHGKRHRKQYAKKREAEARLADLMTETGAGTYKEAAQKTNVAGIYRDYYEEMEKRNKGCESVVQAYLRSTKQHIDNWIDPKEESTVGFTKGIGNKTLSELMTAEVIKLRNEMRDASAGVVTTRRVLGTLSHILKYGVETDKIGINVAKGVISKRDEAGERVTPPMKAARAIILKKSDEKLALRTKFAASSGLRAYEQCALRWMHLDLKKAVSRSKRVWMHMVSLTRQSHLQGVALFQSARR
;
A
#
# COMPACT_ATOMS: atom_id res chain seq x y z
N MET A 1 -4.49 -21.86 30.41
CA MET A 1 -4.52 -21.34 31.79
C MET A 1 -3.25 -20.57 32.08
N ALA A 2 -3.36 -19.31 32.49
CA ALA A 2 -2.22 -18.51 32.92
C ALA A 2 -1.94 -18.73 34.42
N LYS A 3 -0.66 -18.84 34.80
CA LYS A 3 -0.21 -19.09 36.18
C LYS A 3 0.95 -18.16 36.53
N ILE A 4 0.91 -17.56 37.72
CA ILE A 4 2.02 -16.79 38.29
C ILE A 4 2.72 -17.67 39.32
N LYS A 5 4.06 -17.73 39.27
CA LYS A 5 4.90 -18.48 40.21
C LYS A 5 6.07 -17.61 40.66
N LYS A 6 6.40 -17.64 41.95
CA LYS A 6 7.67 -17.06 42.47
C LYS A 6 8.83 -17.99 42.10
N CYS A 7 9.87 -17.44 41.50
CA CYS A 7 11.11 -18.15 41.17
C CYS A 7 12.28 -17.48 41.89
N SER A 8 13.00 -18.27 42.69
CA SER A 8 14.26 -17.89 43.31
C SER A 8 15.39 -18.61 42.55
N GLY A 9 16.40 -17.85 42.12
CA GLY A 9 17.59 -18.39 41.47
C GLY A 9 18.86 -17.82 42.10
N GLU A 10 19.92 -18.61 42.10
CA GLU A 10 21.24 -18.21 42.60
C GLU A 10 22.20 -18.26 41.41
N ASN A 11 22.82 -17.13 41.08
CA ASN A 11 23.80 -17.00 40.02
C ASN A 11 25.04 -16.28 40.56
N THR A 12 26.06 -16.09 39.72
CA THR A 12 27.35 -15.50 40.12
C THR A 12 27.24 -14.08 40.69
N SER A 13 26.10 -13.39 40.52
CA SER A 13 25.83 -12.04 41.05
C SER A 13 24.93 -12.01 42.29
N GLY A 14 24.54 -13.17 42.85
CA GLY A 14 23.79 -13.28 44.10
C GLY A 14 22.44 -13.98 43.98
N LYS A 15 21.63 -13.91 45.05
CA LYS A 15 20.25 -14.44 45.09
C LYS A 15 19.31 -13.46 44.42
N HIS A 16 18.58 -13.91 43.39
CA HIS A 16 17.55 -13.12 42.71
C HIS A 16 16.17 -13.73 42.95
N GLU A 17 15.22 -12.89 43.34
CA GLU A 17 13.81 -13.22 43.41
C GLU A 17 13.07 -12.60 42.22
N ALA A 18 12.39 -13.43 41.42
CA ALA A 18 11.60 -12.98 40.28
C ALA A 18 10.22 -13.64 40.27
N TRP A 19 9.22 -12.92 39.76
CA TRP A 19 7.87 -13.39 39.55
C TRP A 19 7.68 -13.80 38.11
N GLN A 20 7.34 -15.06 37.88
CA GLN A 20 7.21 -15.63 36.56
C GLN A 20 5.74 -15.81 36.18
N LEU A 21 5.35 -15.21 35.06
CA LEU A 21 4.05 -15.40 34.42
C LEU A 21 4.18 -16.41 33.28
N ASN A 22 3.46 -17.53 33.42
CA ASN A 22 3.32 -18.53 32.37
C ASN A 22 1.92 -18.44 31.79
N PHE A 23 1.79 -18.32 30.47
CA PHE A 23 0.48 -18.38 29.81
C PHE A 23 0.58 -19.09 28.47
N THR A 24 -0.57 -19.48 27.92
CA THR A 24 -0.68 -20.12 26.62
C THR A 24 -1.54 -19.23 25.76
N ASP A 25 -1.08 -18.89 24.56
CA ASP A 25 -1.85 -18.09 23.63
C ASP A 25 -2.95 -18.90 22.93
N ARG A 26 -3.74 -18.24 22.08
CA ARG A 26 -4.81 -18.86 21.28
C ARG A 26 -4.28 -19.95 20.32
N HIS A 27 -3.01 -19.88 19.93
CA HIS A 27 -2.37 -20.85 19.03
C HIS A 27 -1.70 -22.00 19.79
N GLY A 28 -1.89 -22.11 21.11
CA GLY A 28 -1.35 -23.18 21.93
C GLY A 28 0.13 -23.02 22.30
N LYS A 29 0.77 -21.89 21.94
CA LYS A 29 2.17 -21.64 22.25
C LYS A 29 2.32 -21.13 23.68
N ARG A 30 3.28 -21.72 24.41
CA ARG A 30 3.56 -21.40 25.81
C ARG A 30 4.54 -20.22 25.89
N HIS A 31 4.18 -19.23 26.70
CA HIS A 31 4.95 -18.02 26.96
C HIS A 31 5.35 -17.95 28.43
N ARG A 32 6.61 -17.57 28.68
CA ARG A 32 7.18 -17.39 30.01
C ARG A 32 7.79 -15.99 30.10
N LYS A 33 7.24 -15.13 30.96
CA LYS A 33 7.77 -13.78 31.25
C LYS A 33 8.16 -13.68 32.72
N GLN A 34 9.24 -12.97 33.03
CA GLN A 34 9.71 -12.74 34.40
C GLN A 34 9.61 -11.25 34.74
N TYR A 35 9.23 -10.94 35.98
CA TYR A 35 9.06 -9.59 36.52
C TYR A 35 9.75 -9.48 37.87
N ALA A 36 10.19 -8.29 38.25
CA ALA A 36 10.81 -8.06 39.55
C ALA A 36 9.77 -8.09 40.68
N LYS A 37 8.57 -7.56 40.45
CA LYS A 37 7.51 -7.43 41.47
C LYS A 37 6.28 -8.28 41.13
N LYS A 38 5.63 -8.84 42.16
CA LYS A 38 4.36 -9.60 42.03
C LYS A 38 3.28 -8.77 41.35
N ARG A 39 3.16 -7.50 41.77
CA ARG A 39 2.16 -6.55 41.28
C ARG A 39 2.28 -6.33 39.76
N GLU A 40 3.49 -6.26 39.23
CA GLU A 40 3.72 -6.12 37.78
C GLU A 40 3.30 -7.37 37.02
N ALA A 41 3.58 -8.56 37.57
CA ALA A 41 3.15 -9.83 36.98
C ALA A 41 1.61 -9.97 36.97
N GLU A 42 0.93 -9.53 38.03
CA GLU A 42 -0.54 -9.52 38.14
C GLU A 42 -1.19 -8.51 37.20
N ALA A 43 -0.64 -7.29 37.09
CA ALA A 43 -1.11 -6.28 36.14
C ALA A 43 -1.02 -6.80 34.70
N ARG A 44 0.12 -7.39 34.30
CA ARG A 44 0.24 -7.95 32.95
C ARG A 44 -0.69 -9.13 32.71
N LEU A 45 -0.99 -9.93 33.74
CA LEU A 45 -1.97 -11.00 33.62
C LEU A 45 -3.37 -10.45 33.31
N ALA A 46 -3.80 -9.39 34.00
CA ALA A 46 -5.09 -8.74 33.74
C ALA A 46 -5.16 -8.17 32.31
N ASP A 47 -4.09 -7.54 31.84
CA ASP A 47 -3.98 -7.05 30.47
C ASP A 47 -4.08 -8.18 29.46
N LEU A 48 -3.34 -9.28 29.67
CA LEU A 48 -3.38 -10.45 28.79
C LEU A 48 -4.76 -11.11 28.78
N MET A 49 -5.47 -11.17 29.90
CA MET A 49 -6.85 -11.68 29.94
C MET A 49 -7.77 -10.83 29.08
N THR A 50 -7.62 -9.51 29.13
CA THR A 50 -8.38 -8.56 28.32
C THR A 50 -8.05 -8.69 26.83
N GLU A 51 -6.75 -8.73 26.48
CA GLU A 51 -6.27 -8.89 25.10
C GLU A 51 -6.65 -10.26 24.51
N THR A 52 -6.65 -11.31 25.32
CA THR A 52 -7.04 -12.67 24.89
C THR A 52 -8.55 -12.79 24.72
N GLY A 53 -9.34 -12.21 25.63
CA GLY A 53 -10.80 -12.16 25.53
C GLY A 53 -11.28 -11.36 24.31
N ALA A 54 -10.59 -10.26 23.98
CA ALA A 54 -10.87 -9.46 22.79
C ALA A 54 -10.29 -10.06 21.48
N GLY A 55 -9.48 -11.12 21.57
CA GLY A 55 -8.80 -11.71 20.41
C GLY A 55 -7.72 -10.82 19.78
N THR A 56 -7.27 -9.78 20.48
CA THR A 56 -6.32 -8.78 19.99
C THR A 56 -4.86 -9.13 20.29
N TYR A 57 -4.61 -10.06 21.22
CA TYR A 57 -3.25 -10.51 21.53
C TYR A 57 -2.61 -11.29 20.37
N LYS A 58 -1.53 -10.74 19.79
CA LYS A 58 -0.72 -11.42 18.78
C LYS A 58 0.77 -11.25 19.10
N GLU A 59 1.49 -12.35 19.32
CA GLU A 59 2.95 -12.33 19.56
C GLU A 59 3.71 -11.79 18.34
N ALA A 60 3.24 -12.12 17.14
CA ALA A 60 3.81 -11.62 15.89
C ALA A 60 3.85 -10.09 15.83
N ALA A 61 2.86 -9.41 16.40
CA ALA A 61 2.82 -7.95 16.44
C ALA A 61 3.94 -7.33 17.29
N GLN A 62 4.53 -8.07 18.25
CA GLN A 62 5.62 -7.59 19.10
C GLN A 62 6.99 -7.73 18.43
N LYS A 63 7.11 -8.65 17.47
CA LYS A 63 8.38 -8.98 16.79
C LYS A 63 8.48 -8.35 15.42
N THR A 64 7.36 -8.16 14.75
CA THR A 64 7.29 -7.63 13.39
C THR A 64 7.01 -6.13 13.44
N ASN A 65 7.69 -5.38 12.56
CA ASN A 65 7.45 -3.97 12.33
C ASN A 65 6.53 -3.76 11.11
N VAL A 66 6.08 -2.52 10.90
CA VAL A 66 5.31 -2.15 9.71
C VAL A 66 6.06 -2.54 8.44
N ALA A 67 7.39 -2.45 8.46
CA ALA A 67 8.22 -2.83 7.33
C ALA A 67 8.14 -4.31 6.92
N GLY A 68 8.13 -5.21 7.90
CA GLY A 68 7.95 -6.63 7.65
C GLY A 68 6.63 -6.94 6.97
N ILE A 69 5.53 -6.33 7.43
CA ILE A 69 4.21 -6.60 6.83
C ILE A 69 4.09 -6.09 5.41
N TYR A 70 4.60 -4.89 5.09
CA TYR A 70 4.48 -4.42 3.71
C TYR A 70 5.31 -5.27 2.75
N ARG A 71 6.46 -5.83 3.19
CA ARG A 71 7.28 -6.74 2.36
C ARG A 71 6.52 -8.02 2.07
N ASP A 72 5.96 -8.65 3.10
CA ASP A 72 5.14 -9.86 2.95
C ASP A 72 3.93 -9.61 2.03
N TYR A 73 3.26 -8.46 2.21
CA TYR A 73 2.15 -8.03 1.35
C TYR A 73 2.60 -7.84 -0.10
N TYR A 74 3.73 -7.19 -0.32
CA TYR A 74 4.25 -6.92 -1.66
C TYR A 74 4.66 -8.21 -2.38
N GLU A 75 5.33 -9.13 -1.69
CA GLU A 75 5.67 -10.46 -2.21
C GLU A 75 4.43 -11.26 -2.61
N GLU A 76 3.39 -11.24 -1.77
CA GLU A 76 2.12 -11.88 -2.08
C GLU A 76 1.45 -11.26 -3.32
N MET A 77 1.39 -9.94 -3.42
CA MET A 77 0.82 -9.26 -4.58
C MET A 77 1.65 -9.50 -5.86
N GLU A 78 2.98 -9.63 -5.74
CA GLU A 78 3.86 -9.95 -6.86
C GLU A 78 3.65 -11.39 -7.35
N LYS A 79 3.48 -12.35 -6.44
CA LYS A 79 3.13 -13.74 -6.77
C LYS A 79 1.81 -13.80 -7.54
N ARG A 80 0.78 -13.07 -7.10
CA ARG A 80 -0.52 -13.01 -7.78
C ARG A 80 -0.43 -12.41 -9.19
N ASN A 81 0.32 -11.32 -9.34
CA ASN A 81 0.57 -10.71 -10.66
C ASN A 81 1.33 -11.66 -11.61
N LYS A 82 2.32 -12.42 -11.10
CA LYS A 82 3.05 -13.44 -11.89
C LYS A 82 2.19 -14.66 -12.22
N GLY A 83 1.27 -15.04 -11.33
CA GLY A 83 0.33 -16.15 -11.49
C GLY A 83 -0.86 -15.88 -12.40
N CYS A 84 -0.87 -14.77 -13.16
CA CYS A 84 -1.98 -14.32 -14.00
C CYS A 84 -3.28 -14.01 -13.23
N GLU A 85 -3.21 -13.73 -11.93
CA GLU A 85 -4.36 -13.22 -11.17
C GLU A 85 -4.48 -11.69 -11.29
N SER A 86 -5.66 -11.17 -10.93
CA SER A 86 -6.21 -9.82 -11.12
C SER A 86 -5.36 -8.58 -10.71
N VAL A 87 -4.14 -8.74 -10.21
CA VAL A 87 -3.29 -7.63 -9.75
C VAL A 87 -2.51 -7.04 -10.92
N VAL A 88 -2.75 -5.77 -11.21
CA VAL A 88 -2.17 -5.10 -12.37
C VAL A 88 -0.82 -4.48 -12.01
N GLN A 89 0.17 -4.56 -12.91
CA GLN A 89 1.52 -4.02 -12.67
C GLN A 89 1.53 -2.54 -12.22
N ALA A 90 0.60 -1.72 -12.73
CA ALA A 90 0.43 -0.34 -12.31
C ALA A 90 0.06 -0.19 -10.82
N TYR A 91 -0.70 -1.14 -10.27
CA TYR A 91 -1.03 -1.20 -8.84
C TYR A 91 0.22 -1.48 -7.99
N LEU A 92 1.05 -2.45 -8.39
CA LEU A 92 2.30 -2.75 -7.69
C LEU A 92 3.24 -1.54 -7.70
N ARG A 93 3.38 -0.88 -8.86
CA ARG A 93 4.22 0.31 -8.99
C ARG A 93 3.77 1.45 -8.08
N SER A 94 2.47 1.76 -8.08
CA SER A 94 1.93 2.85 -7.23
C SER A 94 2.01 2.51 -5.74
N THR A 95 1.74 1.26 -5.37
CA THR A 95 1.88 0.77 -3.99
C THR A 95 3.32 0.91 -3.52
N LYS A 96 4.29 0.46 -4.32
CA LYS A 96 5.72 0.61 -4.01
C LYS A 96 6.12 2.07 -3.84
N GLN A 97 5.66 2.94 -4.73
CA GLN A 97 5.93 4.38 -4.63
C GLN A 97 5.36 5.01 -3.35
N HIS A 98 4.16 4.58 -2.90
CA HIS A 98 3.62 5.06 -1.62
C HIS A 98 4.45 4.57 -0.43
N ILE A 99 4.95 3.34 -0.47
CA ILE A 99 5.79 2.77 0.58
C ILE A 99 7.12 3.52 0.64
N ASP A 100 7.87 3.52 -0.47
CA ASP A 100 9.24 4.03 -0.55
C ASP A 100 9.34 5.55 -0.35
N ASN A 101 8.27 6.32 -0.58
CA ASN A 101 8.29 7.78 -0.43
C ASN A 101 7.71 8.27 0.89
N TRP A 102 6.81 7.52 1.54
CA TRP A 102 6.01 8.05 2.66
C TRP A 102 5.89 7.12 3.86
N ILE A 103 5.69 5.81 3.65
CA ILE A 103 5.47 4.88 4.77
C ILE A 103 6.80 4.47 5.38
N ASP A 104 7.75 4.08 4.54
CA ASP A 104 9.11 3.67 4.90
C ASP A 104 10.10 4.38 3.98
N PRO A 105 10.20 5.72 4.10
CA PRO A 105 11.04 6.50 3.24
C PRO A 105 12.51 6.17 3.48
N LYS A 106 13.22 5.89 2.39
CA LYS A 106 14.68 5.79 2.40
C LYS A 106 15.28 7.19 2.28
N GLU A 107 16.54 7.35 2.68
CA GLU A 107 17.28 8.62 2.53
C GLU A 107 17.28 9.12 1.06
N GLU A 108 17.24 8.20 0.10
CA GLU A 108 17.16 8.48 -1.34
C GLU A 108 15.73 8.75 -1.85
N SER A 109 14.74 8.94 -0.97
CA SER A 109 13.37 9.15 -1.42
C SER A 109 13.24 10.40 -2.29
N THR A 110 12.50 10.29 -3.39
CA THR A 110 12.34 11.37 -4.37
C THR A 110 11.69 12.63 -3.77
N VAL A 111 11.02 12.48 -2.62
CA VAL A 111 10.23 13.54 -1.98
C VAL A 111 10.98 14.16 -0.79
N GLY A 112 12.12 13.61 -0.37
CA GLY A 112 12.89 14.11 0.78
C GLY A 112 12.17 13.99 2.13
N PHE A 113 11.15 13.13 2.22
CA PHE A 113 10.41 12.90 3.45
C PHE A 113 11.14 11.86 4.31
N THR A 114 11.31 12.10 5.61
CA THR A 114 12.10 11.22 6.50
C THR A 114 11.32 10.65 7.69
N LYS A 115 10.10 11.15 7.93
CA LYS A 115 9.30 10.83 9.14
C LYS A 115 8.34 9.66 8.94
N GLY A 116 8.82 8.58 8.29
CA GLY A 116 8.00 7.39 8.08
C GLY A 116 7.71 6.60 9.34
N ILE A 117 6.78 5.64 9.22
CA ILE A 117 6.37 4.72 10.31
C ILE A 117 6.87 3.29 10.10
N GLY A 118 7.65 3.01 9.07
CA GLY A 118 8.13 1.66 8.70
C GLY A 118 8.84 0.91 9.82
N ASN A 119 9.66 1.62 10.61
CA ASN A 119 10.44 1.03 11.69
C ASN A 119 9.63 0.74 12.97
N LYS A 120 8.41 1.26 13.10
CA LYS A 120 7.60 1.06 14.30
C LYS A 120 7.12 -0.39 14.40
N THR A 121 7.15 -0.93 15.60
CA THR A 121 6.57 -2.25 15.87
C THR A 121 5.05 -2.18 15.75
N LEU A 122 4.42 -3.30 15.35
CA LEU A 122 2.97 -3.31 15.13
C LEU A 122 2.17 -3.21 16.44
N SER A 123 2.77 -3.60 17.55
CA SER A 123 2.17 -3.47 18.89
C SER A 123 2.12 -2.01 19.36
N GLU A 124 3.06 -1.18 18.92
CA GLU A 124 3.14 0.25 19.25
C GLU A 124 2.40 1.13 18.24
N LEU A 125 1.93 0.54 17.14
CA LEU A 125 1.23 1.30 16.10
C LEU A 125 -0.15 1.70 16.59
N MET A 126 -0.29 2.97 16.96
CA MET A 126 -1.55 3.56 17.43
C MET A 126 -2.20 4.44 16.37
N THR A 127 -3.51 4.67 16.47
CA THR A 127 -4.25 5.55 15.54
C THR A 127 -3.68 6.97 15.53
N ALA A 128 -3.21 7.43 16.69
CA ALA A 128 -2.53 8.71 16.84
C ALA A 128 -1.28 8.83 15.96
N GLU A 129 -0.54 7.74 15.76
CA GLU A 129 0.67 7.72 14.92
C GLU A 129 0.34 7.79 13.44
N VAL A 130 -0.76 7.16 13.02
CA VAL A 130 -1.26 7.28 11.65
C VAL A 130 -1.75 8.71 11.37
N ILE A 131 -2.38 9.34 12.36
CA ILE A 131 -2.79 10.76 12.29
C ILE A 131 -1.56 11.68 12.23
N LYS A 132 -0.53 11.40 13.04
CA LYS A 132 0.73 12.14 13.04
C LYS A 132 1.40 12.05 11.66
N LEU A 133 1.53 10.84 11.11
CA LEU A 133 2.04 10.62 9.76
C LEU A 133 1.26 11.45 8.73
N ARG A 134 -0.09 11.41 8.78
CA ARG A 134 -0.93 12.20 7.88
C ARG A 134 -0.61 13.70 7.94
N ASN A 135 -0.46 14.25 9.15
CA ASN A 135 -0.17 15.65 9.35
C ASN A 135 1.25 16.00 8.88
N GLU A 136 2.24 15.18 9.22
CA GLU A 136 3.63 15.36 8.77
C GLU A 136 3.78 15.29 7.25
N MET A 137 2.98 14.43 6.59
CA MET A 137 2.90 14.43 5.13
C MET A 137 2.37 15.76 4.58
N ARG A 138 1.41 16.41 5.27
CA ARG A 138 0.88 17.72 4.84
C ARG A 138 1.90 18.82 5.03
N ASP A 139 2.63 18.79 6.13
CA ASP A 139 3.70 19.73 6.41
C ASP A 139 4.82 19.60 5.36
N ALA A 140 5.08 18.37 4.90
CA ALA A 140 5.95 18.07 3.77
C ALA A 140 5.33 18.33 2.39
N SER A 141 4.28 19.16 2.31
CA SER A 141 3.61 19.58 1.06
C SER A 141 2.92 18.45 0.26
N ALA A 142 2.56 17.32 0.88
CA ALA A 142 1.75 16.32 0.22
C ALA A 142 0.31 16.83 -0.02
N GLY A 143 -0.12 16.80 -1.28
CA GLY A 143 -1.50 17.09 -1.66
C GLY A 143 -2.50 16.12 -1.02
N VAL A 144 -3.74 16.58 -0.83
CA VAL A 144 -4.77 15.84 -0.07
C VAL A 144 -5.11 14.50 -0.69
N VAL A 145 -5.14 14.46 -2.02
CA VAL A 145 -5.38 13.23 -2.78
C VAL A 145 -4.25 12.23 -2.58
N THR A 146 -2.99 12.71 -2.53
CA THR A 146 -1.81 11.87 -2.32
C THR A 146 -1.82 11.28 -0.92
N THR A 147 -2.00 12.10 0.11
CA THR A 147 -2.09 11.62 1.50
C THR A 147 -3.19 10.58 1.68
N ARG A 148 -4.38 10.81 1.10
CA ARG A 148 -5.48 9.85 1.12
C ARG A 148 -5.11 8.51 0.47
N ARG A 149 -4.44 8.55 -0.69
CA ARG A 149 -4.01 7.33 -1.41
C ARG A 149 -2.99 6.54 -0.62
N VAL A 150 -2.00 7.22 -0.01
CA VAL A 150 -0.99 6.58 0.83
C VAL A 150 -1.63 5.93 2.06
N LEU A 151 -2.52 6.65 2.77
CA LEU A 151 -3.25 6.09 3.91
C LEU A 151 -4.16 4.92 3.50
N GLY A 152 -4.77 4.99 2.31
CA GLY A 152 -5.49 3.87 1.71
C GLY A 152 -4.60 2.65 1.52
N THR A 153 -3.42 2.83 0.93
CA THR A 153 -2.42 1.75 0.78
C THR A 153 -2.00 1.18 2.12
N LEU A 154 -1.69 2.01 3.12
CA LEU A 154 -1.37 1.56 4.48
C LEU A 154 -2.51 0.76 5.09
N SER A 155 -3.76 1.21 4.93
CA SER A 155 -4.94 0.48 5.40
C SER A 155 -5.07 -0.89 4.73
N HIS A 156 -4.75 -1.03 3.44
CA HIS A 156 -4.75 -2.33 2.76
C HIS A 156 -3.65 -3.27 3.28
N ILE A 157 -2.45 -2.74 3.51
CA ILE A 157 -1.32 -3.48 4.09
C ILE A 157 -1.67 -3.99 5.49
N LEU A 158 -2.22 -3.14 6.35
CA LEU A 158 -2.64 -3.53 7.70
C LEU A 158 -3.82 -4.51 7.68
N LYS A 159 -4.72 -4.39 6.70
CA LYS A 159 -5.80 -5.37 6.50
C LYS A 159 -5.22 -6.76 6.18
N TYR A 160 -4.21 -6.85 5.32
CA TYR A 160 -3.49 -8.10 5.07
C TYR A 160 -2.83 -8.64 6.34
N GLY A 161 -2.27 -7.77 7.17
CA GLY A 161 -1.76 -8.13 8.50
C GLY A 161 -2.82 -8.75 9.42
N VAL A 162 -4.07 -8.27 9.37
CA VAL A 162 -5.20 -8.86 10.11
C VAL A 162 -5.62 -10.20 9.49
N GLU A 163 -5.73 -10.28 8.17
CA GLU A 163 -6.08 -11.51 7.43
C GLU A 163 -5.04 -12.64 7.63
N THR A 164 -3.77 -12.27 7.87
CA THR A 164 -2.66 -13.20 8.16
C THR A 164 -2.38 -13.36 9.66
N ASP A 165 -3.30 -12.92 10.53
CA ASP A 165 -3.20 -13.06 11.98
C ASP A 165 -1.96 -12.40 12.63
N LYS A 166 -1.29 -11.46 11.94
CA LYS A 166 -0.13 -10.71 12.44
C LYS A 166 -0.52 -9.54 13.33
N ILE A 167 -1.69 -8.95 13.10
CA ILE A 167 -2.25 -7.83 13.88
C ILE A 167 -3.70 -8.16 14.27
N GLY A 168 -4.14 -7.75 15.46
CA GLY A 168 -5.54 -7.92 15.87
C GLY A 168 -6.52 -6.94 15.21
N ILE A 169 -6.11 -5.69 14.97
CA ILE A 169 -6.97 -4.60 14.48
C ILE A 169 -6.25 -3.76 13.42
N ASN A 170 -6.97 -3.33 12.39
CA ASN A 170 -6.46 -2.37 11.43
C ASN A 170 -6.57 -0.93 11.97
N VAL A 171 -5.45 -0.40 12.41
CA VAL A 171 -5.31 0.92 13.05
C VAL A 171 -5.52 2.09 12.08
N ALA A 172 -5.31 1.89 10.78
CA ALA A 172 -5.52 2.92 9.77
C ALA A 172 -6.98 3.03 9.31
N LYS A 173 -7.84 2.09 9.71
CA LYS A 173 -9.27 2.09 9.36
C LYS A 173 -9.95 3.30 10.01
N GLY A 174 -10.50 4.20 9.20
CA GLY A 174 -11.21 5.40 9.67
C GLY A 174 -10.35 6.67 9.76
N VAL A 175 -9.03 6.59 9.54
CA VAL A 175 -8.14 7.77 9.49
C VAL A 175 -8.11 8.42 8.09
N ILE A 176 -8.66 7.73 7.09
CA ILE A 176 -8.70 8.17 5.70
C ILE A 176 -9.64 9.38 5.57
N SER A 177 -9.11 10.51 5.09
CA SER A 177 -9.88 11.74 4.87
C SER A 177 -11.06 11.54 3.93
N LYS A 178 -12.15 12.30 4.14
CA LYS A 178 -13.33 12.24 3.27
C LYS A 178 -12.97 12.71 1.87
N ARG A 179 -13.61 12.15 0.84
CA ARG A 179 -13.33 12.44 -0.57
C ARG A 179 -13.46 13.94 -0.90
N ASP A 180 -14.39 14.62 -0.25
CA ASP A 180 -14.84 15.96 -0.60
C ASP A 180 -13.93 17.09 -0.11
N GLU A 181 -12.95 16.80 0.74
CA GLU A 181 -12.13 17.83 1.40
C GLU A 181 -11.16 18.59 0.47
N ALA A 182 -10.99 18.19 -0.80
CA ALA A 182 -9.84 18.68 -1.57
C ALA A 182 -9.82 18.51 -3.10
N GLY A 183 -10.94 18.16 -3.71
CA GLY A 183 -10.98 18.10 -5.16
C GLY A 183 -11.25 19.49 -5.71
N GLU A 184 -10.25 20.15 -6.29
CA GLU A 184 -10.58 21.15 -7.31
C GLU A 184 -11.41 20.41 -8.37
N ARG A 185 -12.69 20.79 -8.49
CA ARG A 185 -13.57 20.13 -9.43
C ARG A 185 -13.08 20.50 -10.82
N VAL A 186 -12.71 19.48 -11.59
CA VAL A 186 -12.32 19.65 -12.99
C VAL A 186 -13.50 20.29 -13.72
N THR A 187 -13.36 21.58 -14.03
CA THR A 187 -14.38 22.32 -14.75
C THR A 187 -14.15 22.11 -16.25
N PRO A 188 -15.14 21.60 -17.00
CA PRO A 188 -14.96 21.35 -18.42
C PRO A 188 -14.71 22.68 -19.16
N PRO A 189 -13.84 22.70 -20.17
CA PRO A 189 -13.51 23.93 -20.89
C PRO A 189 -14.73 24.46 -21.66
N MET A 190 -14.86 25.79 -21.68
CA MET A 190 -15.92 26.48 -22.44
C MET A 190 -15.77 26.23 -23.95
N LYS A 191 -16.87 26.35 -24.71
CA LYS A 191 -16.86 26.12 -26.18
C LYS A 191 -15.84 27.01 -26.90
N ALA A 192 -15.73 28.29 -26.51
CA ALA A 192 -14.77 29.23 -27.07
C ALA A 192 -13.31 28.79 -26.84
N ALA A 193 -12.96 28.35 -25.63
CA ALA A 193 -11.64 27.85 -25.31
C ALA A 193 -11.28 26.61 -26.14
N ARG A 194 -12.24 25.69 -26.36
CA ARG A 194 -12.06 24.53 -27.23
C ARG A 194 -11.79 24.91 -28.69
N ALA A 195 -12.49 25.91 -29.22
CA ALA A 195 -12.27 26.39 -30.58
C ALA A 195 -10.87 26.99 -30.76
N ILE A 196 -10.37 27.74 -29.76
CA ILE A 196 -9.00 28.29 -29.76
C ILE A 196 -7.97 27.17 -29.76
N ILE A 197 -8.15 26.14 -28.92
CA ILE A 197 -7.25 24.99 -28.87
C ILE A 197 -7.21 24.31 -30.24
N LEU A 198 -8.37 23.99 -30.82
CA LEU A 198 -8.44 23.34 -32.14
C LEU A 198 -7.82 24.16 -33.27
N LYS A 199 -7.91 25.49 -33.20
CA LYS A 199 -7.29 26.39 -34.20
C LYS A 199 -5.76 26.44 -34.09
N LYS A 200 -5.21 26.23 -32.89
CA LYS A 200 -3.76 26.22 -32.64
C LYS A 200 -3.12 24.82 -32.74
N SER A 201 -3.93 23.77 -32.69
CA SER A 201 -3.48 22.39 -32.82
C SER A 201 -3.02 22.05 -34.24
N ASP A 202 -2.05 21.13 -34.35
CA ASP A 202 -1.77 20.46 -35.63
C ASP A 202 -2.95 19.55 -36.03
N GLU A 203 -2.97 19.14 -37.30
CA GLU A 203 -4.08 18.33 -37.85
C GLU A 203 -4.30 17.03 -37.05
N LYS A 204 -3.21 16.39 -36.61
CA LYS A 204 -3.26 15.13 -35.84
C LYS A 204 -3.83 15.34 -34.44
N LEU A 205 -3.41 16.38 -33.71
CA LEU A 205 -3.97 16.68 -32.39
C LEU A 205 -5.41 17.17 -32.51
N ALA A 206 -5.74 17.99 -33.51
CA ALA A 206 -7.10 18.44 -33.76
C ALA A 206 -8.06 17.25 -34.00
N LEU A 207 -7.64 16.26 -34.79
CA LEU A 207 -8.39 15.03 -35.00
C LEU A 207 -8.59 14.25 -33.69
N ARG A 208 -7.51 14.04 -32.92
CA ARG A 208 -7.57 13.33 -31.62
C ARG A 208 -8.47 14.03 -30.62
N THR A 209 -8.39 15.36 -30.51
CA THR A 209 -9.22 16.16 -29.61
C THR A 209 -10.70 16.09 -30.02
N LYS A 210 -11.01 16.18 -31.33
CA LYS A 210 -12.38 16.03 -31.83
C LYS A 210 -12.91 14.62 -31.54
N PHE A 211 -12.11 13.59 -31.85
CA PHE A 211 -12.49 12.20 -31.61
C PHE A 211 -12.72 11.91 -30.12
N ALA A 212 -11.86 12.43 -29.23
CA ALA A 212 -12.01 12.34 -27.79
C ALA A 212 -13.32 12.98 -27.30
N ALA A 213 -13.61 14.19 -27.77
CA ALA A 213 -14.79 14.94 -27.37
C ALA A 213 -16.10 14.27 -27.83
N SER A 214 -16.08 13.63 -29.01
CA SER A 214 -17.27 12.97 -29.58
C SER A 214 -17.49 11.56 -29.05
N SER A 215 -16.43 10.81 -28.74
CA SER A 215 -16.53 9.40 -28.31
C SER A 215 -16.56 9.20 -26.79
N GLY A 216 -16.07 10.18 -26.02
CA GLY A 216 -15.91 10.05 -24.57
C GLY A 216 -14.86 9.01 -24.14
N LEU A 217 -14.04 8.50 -25.07
CA LEU A 217 -12.99 7.53 -24.77
C LEU A 217 -11.87 8.16 -23.93
N ARG A 218 -11.29 7.39 -23.01
CA ARG A 218 -10.10 7.82 -22.26
C ARG A 218 -8.89 7.90 -23.20
N ALA A 219 -7.90 8.72 -22.85
CA ALA A 219 -6.70 8.91 -23.68
C ALA A 219 -6.02 7.59 -24.07
N TYR A 220 -5.84 6.67 -23.13
CA TYR A 220 -5.23 5.36 -23.42
C TYR A 220 -6.11 4.47 -24.30
N GLU A 221 -7.44 4.60 -24.22
CA GLU A 221 -8.38 3.83 -25.05
C GLU A 221 -8.33 4.32 -26.49
N GLN A 222 -8.17 5.63 -26.70
CA GLN A 222 -7.95 6.20 -28.02
C GLN A 222 -6.61 5.73 -28.61
N CYS A 223 -5.54 5.72 -27.82
CA CYS A 223 -4.23 5.25 -28.28
C CYS A 223 -4.19 3.75 -28.59
N ALA A 224 -4.99 2.94 -27.89
CA ALA A 224 -5.08 1.49 -28.11
C ALA A 224 -6.09 1.09 -29.21
N LEU A 225 -6.81 2.06 -29.78
CA LEU A 225 -7.79 1.80 -30.82
C LEU A 225 -7.09 1.39 -32.12
N ARG A 226 -7.55 0.29 -32.72
CA ARG A 226 -7.06 -0.21 -34.01
C ARG A 226 -8.15 -0.09 -35.05
N TRP A 227 -7.79 -0.07 -36.32
CA TRP A 227 -8.76 -0.03 -37.43
C TRP A 227 -9.82 -1.13 -37.36
N MET A 228 -9.45 -2.33 -36.89
CA MET A 228 -10.41 -3.45 -36.70
C MET A 228 -11.47 -3.19 -35.62
N HIS A 229 -11.26 -2.20 -34.75
CA HIS A 229 -12.21 -1.81 -33.72
C HIS A 229 -13.21 -0.74 -34.22
N LEU A 230 -13.07 -0.29 -35.46
CA LEU A 230 -13.91 0.75 -36.07
C LEU A 230 -14.83 0.13 -37.13
N ASP A 231 -16.14 0.28 -36.94
CA ASP A 231 -17.14 0.04 -37.97
C ASP A 231 -17.57 1.39 -38.53
N LEU A 232 -16.91 1.82 -39.61
CA LEU A 232 -17.18 3.12 -40.24
C LEU A 232 -18.57 3.17 -40.91
N LYS A 233 -19.14 2.02 -41.29
CA LYS A 233 -20.48 1.97 -41.89
C LYS A 233 -21.56 2.23 -40.86
N LYS A 234 -21.35 1.76 -39.63
CA LYS A 234 -22.29 1.95 -38.52
C LYS A 234 -21.92 3.13 -37.62
N ALA A 235 -20.80 3.80 -37.89
CA ALA A 235 -20.19 4.81 -37.02
C ALA A 235 -19.98 4.32 -35.57
N VAL A 236 -19.57 3.04 -35.40
CA VAL A 236 -19.38 2.42 -34.09
C VAL A 236 -17.90 2.13 -33.82
N SER A 237 -17.39 2.56 -32.67
CA SER A 237 -16.10 2.12 -32.14
C SER A 237 -16.29 1.07 -31.05
N ARG A 238 -15.68 -0.11 -31.20
CA ARG A 238 -15.71 -1.20 -30.21
C ARG A 238 -14.40 -1.24 -29.41
N SER A 239 -14.39 -0.58 -28.26
CA SER A 239 -13.29 -0.73 -27.31
C SER A 239 -13.54 -1.96 -26.43
N LYS A 240 -12.82 -3.06 -26.66
CA LYS A 240 -12.64 -4.05 -25.59
C LYS A 240 -11.77 -3.37 -24.54
N ARG A 241 -12.19 -3.37 -23.27
CA ARG A 241 -11.34 -2.92 -22.16
C ARG A 241 -10.11 -3.82 -22.12
N VAL A 242 -9.05 -3.44 -22.83
CA VAL A 242 -7.76 -4.14 -22.85
C VAL A 242 -7.08 -3.85 -21.53
N TRP A 243 -7.29 -4.71 -20.54
CA TRP A 243 -6.51 -4.67 -19.30
C TRP A 243 -5.21 -5.48 -19.38
N MET A 244 -4.86 -6.06 -20.54
CA MET A 244 -3.88 -7.16 -20.54
C MET A 244 -2.93 -7.28 -21.74
N HIS A 245 -2.73 -6.26 -22.59
CA HIS A 245 -1.85 -6.40 -23.77
C HIS A 245 -0.77 -5.31 -23.94
N MET A 246 -0.45 -4.53 -22.91
CA MET A 246 0.60 -3.51 -23.05
C MET A 246 1.99 -3.96 -22.56
N VAL A 247 2.11 -5.13 -21.92
CA VAL A 247 3.42 -5.70 -21.51
C VAL A 247 4.11 -6.45 -22.66
N SER A 248 3.36 -6.99 -23.62
CA SER A 248 3.95 -7.71 -24.76
C SER A 248 4.54 -6.79 -25.83
N LEU A 249 3.93 -5.61 -26.06
CA LEU A 249 4.34 -4.69 -27.12
C LEU A 249 5.69 -4.00 -26.83
N THR A 250 6.00 -3.67 -25.58
CA THR A 250 7.30 -3.08 -25.20
C THR A 250 8.45 -4.08 -25.23
N ARG A 251 8.19 -5.38 -25.02
CA ARG A 251 9.19 -6.45 -25.19
C ARG A 251 9.45 -6.76 -26.66
N GLN A 252 8.43 -6.76 -27.51
CA GLN A 252 8.61 -6.99 -28.95
C GLN A 252 9.37 -5.86 -29.65
N SER A 253 9.13 -4.59 -29.30
CA SER A 253 9.87 -3.47 -29.89
C SER A 253 11.34 -3.43 -29.47
N HIS A 254 11.67 -3.87 -28.25
CA HIS A 254 13.06 -3.92 -27.79
C HIS A 254 13.83 -5.09 -28.42
N LEU A 255 13.18 -6.25 -28.61
CA LEU A 255 13.79 -7.41 -29.29
C LEU A 255 13.95 -7.18 -30.80
N GLN A 256 13.00 -6.49 -31.45
CA GLN A 256 13.16 -6.11 -32.86
C GLN A 256 14.20 -5.01 -33.08
N GLY A 257 14.34 -4.06 -32.14
CA GLY A 257 15.40 -3.04 -32.19
C GLY A 257 16.80 -3.61 -32.02
N VAL A 258 16.98 -4.60 -31.14
CA VAL A 258 18.28 -5.27 -30.93
C VAL A 258 18.65 -6.19 -32.10
N ALA A 259 17.66 -6.87 -32.71
CA ALA A 259 17.89 -7.73 -33.88
C ALA A 259 18.30 -6.92 -35.13
N LEU A 260 17.68 -5.74 -35.36
CA LEU A 260 18.06 -4.83 -36.44
C LEU A 260 19.45 -4.20 -36.24
N PHE A 261 19.84 -3.95 -34.98
CA PHE A 261 21.17 -3.40 -34.69
C PHE A 261 22.30 -4.43 -34.84
N GLN A 262 22.00 -5.74 -34.70
CA GLN A 262 22.97 -6.82 -34.89
C GLN A 262 23.12 -7.25 -36.35
N SER A 263 22.10 -7.09 -37.20
CA SER A 263 22.21 -7.41 -38.63
C SER A 263 22.91 -6.33 -39.47
N ALA A 264 23.06 -5.11 -38.93
CA ALA A 264 23.75 -4.00 -39.60
C ALA A 264 25.26 -3.93 -39.33
N ARG A 265 25.81 -4.90 -38.58
CA ARG A 265 27.26 -5.02 -38.25
C ARG A 265 27.92 -6.29 -38.79
N ARG A 266 27.35 -6.93 -39.81
CA ARG A 266 28.01 -7.99 -40.58
C ARG A 266 28.08 -7.61 -42.04
#